data_AF-A0A6V7P9R3-F1
#
_entry.id   AF-A0A6V7P9R3-F1
#
_cell.length_a   1.000
_cell.length_b   1.000
_cell.length_c   1.000
_cell.angle_alpha   90.00
_cell.angle_beta   90.00
_cell.angle_gamma   90.00
#
_symmetry.space_group_name_H-M   'P 1'
#
loop_
_entity.id
_entity.type
_entity.pdbx_description
1 polymer ?
#
loop_
_entity_poly.entity_id
_entity_poly.type
_entity_poly.pdbx_seq_one_letter_code
_entity_poly.pdbx_strand_id
1 'polypeptide(L)'
;MAEGGNINRPPLFDGTNYAYLKVHMRAFLIAIDERVWQAIEFGWKHPTEVVENVTVPKPRNKLTKEENELSSFNGKGINALFNALNQTEFSRYYTRLQDIVNTCANLGEKISDSKIVRKILRTLPERFRPKVAAIETVKHPDELKVEELVGALQLMK
;
A
#
# COMPACT_ATOMS: atom_id res chain seq x y z
N MET A 1 4.35 4.80 25.83
CA MET A 1 2.89 4.58 25.77
C MET A 1 2.62 3.79 24.50
N ALA A 2 2.10 2.57 24.61
CA ALA A 2 1.85 1.71 23.46
C ALA A 2 0.48 2.07 22.86
N GLU A 3 0.46 2.65 21.66
CA GLU A 3 -0.78 2.89 20.94
C GLU A 3 -1.37 1.55 20.49
N GLY A 4 -2.65 1.32 20.80
CA GLY A 4 -3.37 0.11 20.39
C GLY A 4 -3.46 0.02 18.87
N GLY A 5 -2.99 -1.09 18.30
CA GLY A 5 -3.04 -1.34 16.87
C GLY A 5 -4.49 -1.33 16.35
N ASN A 6 -4.75 -0.48 15.36
CA ASN A 6 -6.05 -0.40 14.71
C ASN A 6 -6.30 -1.67 13.87
N ILE A 7 -7.24 -2.51 14.29
CA ILE A 7 -7.61 -3.76 13.62
C ILE A 7 -8.19 -3.57 12.20
N ASN A 8 -8.55 -2.35 11.80
CA ASN A 8 -9.17 -2.05 10.51
C ASN A 8 -8.16 -1.70 9.41
N ARG A 9 -6.85 -1.65 9.72
CA ARG A 9 -5.80 -1.36 8.74
C ARG A 9 -4.68 -2.40 8.83
N PRO A 10 -4.14 -2.88 7.70
CA PRO A 10 -3.02 -3.82 7.72
C PRO A 10 -1.81 -3.16 8.39
N PRO A 11 -1.02 -3.90 9.18
CA PRO A 11 0.21 -3.37 9.78
C PRO A 11 1.19 -2.98 8.68
N LEU A 12 1.79 -1.81 8.83
CA LEU A 12 2.72 -1.23 7.86
C LEU A 12 4.12 -1.84 8.04
N PHE A 13 4.76 -2.20 6.93
CA PHE A 13 6.16 -2.65 6.95
C PHE A 13 7.13 -1.47 6.78
N ASP A 14 7.79 -1.05 7.86
CA ASP A 14 8.75 0.06 7.84
C ASP A 14 10.15 -0.32 7.27
N GLY A 15 10.33 -1.57 6.83
CA GLY A 15 11.61 -2.11 6.37
C GLY A 15 12.46 -2.69 7.51
N THR A 16 11.99 -2.60 8.75
CA THR A 16 12.61 -3.17 9.95
C THR A 16 11.65 -4.14 10.64
N ASN A 17 12.15 -4.90 11.61
CA ASN A 17 11.35 -5.78 12.48
C ASN A 17 10.33 -6.68 11.75
N TYR A 18 10.83 -7.51 10.81
CA TYR A 18 10.01 -8.50 10.10
C TYR A 18 9.24 -9.44 11.03
N ALA A 19 9.79 -9.78 12.21
CA ALA A 19 9.11 -10.60 13.21
C ALA A 19 7.81 -9.94 13.70
N TYR A 20 7.85 -8.65 14.02
CA TYR A 20 6.66 -7.88 14.37
C TYR A 20 5.65 -7.87 13.23
N LEU A 21 6.08 -7.51 12.01
CA LEU A 21 5.19 -7.48 10.86
C LEU A 21 4.52 -8.84 10.63
N LYS A 22 5.30 -9.93 10.65
CA LYS A 22 4.79 -11.28 10.40
C LYS A 22 3.67 -11.65 11.37
N VAL A 23 3.86 -11.41 12.66
CA VAL A 23 2.87 -11.73 13.70
C VAL A 23 1.60 -10.90 13.53
N HIS A 24 1.76 -9.59 13.35
CA HIS A 24 0.61 -8.67 13.26
C HIS A 24 -0.14 -8.82 11.93
N MET A 25 0.56 -9.07 10.82
CA MET A 25 -0.04 -9.30 9.51
C MET A 25 -0.87 -10.58 9.54
N ARG A 26 -0.35 -11.65 10.16
CA ARG A 26 -1.10 -12.89 10.37
C ARG A 26 -2.37 -12.62 11.18
N ALA A 27 -2.26 -11.92 12.32
CA ALA A 27 -3.42 -11.58 13.15
C ALA A 27 -4.48 -10.77 12.39
N PHE A 28 -4.04 -9.79 11.60
CA PHE A 28 -4.92 -8.97 10.75
C PHE A 28 -5.64 -9.81 9.68
N LEU A 29 -4.93 -10.69 8.97
CA LEU A 29 -5.52 -11.55 7.94
C LEU A 29 -6.53 -12.54 8.52
N ILE A 30 -6.22 -13.13 9.68
CA ILE A 30 -7.16 -14.00 10.41
C ILE A 30 -8.41 -13.23 10.85
N ALA A 31 -8.26 -11.97 11.29
CA ALA A 31 -9.39 -11.12 11.66
C ALA A 31 -10.30 -10.75 10.47
N ILE A 32 -9.77 -10.71 9.24
CA ILE A 32 -10.60 -10.56 8.03
C ILE A 32 -11.43 -11.82 7.79
N ASP A 33 -10.76 -12.97 7.71
CA ASP A 33 -11.31 -14.32 7.63
C ASP A 33 -10.13 -15.31 7.66
N GLU A 34 -10.22 -16.37 8.46
CA GLU A 34 -9.16 -17.37 8.56
C GLU A 34 -8.74 -17.93 7.18
N ARG A 35 -9.68 -18.06 6.24
CA ARG A 35 -9.43 -18.55 4.88
C ARG A 35 -8.54 -17.62 4.06
N VAL A 36 -8.47 -16.33 4.42
CA VAL A 36 -7.52 -15.38 3.81
C VAL A 36 -6.09 -15.74 4.21
N TRP A 37 -5.84 -16.05 5.48
CA TRP A 37 -4.53 -16.52 5.93
C TRP A 37 -4.20 -17.88 5.31
N GLN A 38 -5.14 -18.82 5.30
CA GLN A 38 -4.94 -20.14 4.70
C GLN A 38 -4.58 -20.06 3.20
N ALA A 39 -5.21 -19.17 2.44
CA ALA A 39 -4.90 -18.94 1.03
C ALA A 39 -3.44 -18.46 0.81
N ILE A 40 -2.90 -17.67 1.75
CA ILE A 40 -1.51 -17.22 1.70
C ILE A 40 -0.55 -18.31 2.21
N GLU A 41 -0.88 -18.93 3.34
CA GLU A 41 -0.03 -19.92 4.02
C GLU A 41 0.16 -21.19 3.21
N PHE A 42 -0.93 -21.72 2.64
CA PHE A 42 -0.89 -22.95 1.84
C PHE A 42 -0.66 -22.70 0.36
N GLY A 43 -0.68 -21.43 -0.08
CA GLY A 43 -0.51 -21.04 -1.46
C GLY A 43 -1.71 -21.39 -2.33
N TRP A 44 -2.59 -20.41 -2.55
CA TRP A 44 -3.70 -20.56 -3.49
C TRP A 44 -3.20 -20.88 -4.90
N LYS A 45 -3.81 -21.86 -5.54
CA LYS A 45 -3.55 -22.24 -6.94
C LYS A 45 -4.75 -21.90 -7.80
N HIS A 46 -4.48 -21.36 -8.99
CA HIS A 46 -5.54 -21.05 -9.94
C HIS A 46 -6.30 -22.34 -10.32
N PRO A 47 -7.65 -22.35 -10.25
CA PRO A 47 -8.45 -23.46 -10.72
C PRO A 47 -8.13 -23.82 -12.17
N THR A 48 -7.99 -25.11 -12.45
CA THR A 48 -7.67 -25.63 -13.79
C THR A 48 -8.69 -26.68 -14.22
N GLU A 49 -8.84 -26.86 -15.52
CA GLU A 49 -9.58 -27.95 -16.14
C GLU A 49 -8.69 -28.69 -17.13
N VAL A 50 -8.97 -29.96 -17.39
CA VAL A 50 -8.27 -30.75 -18.41
C VAL A 50 -9.12 -30.72 -19.68
N VAL A 51 -8.58 -30.13 -20.74
CA VAL A 51 -9.19 -30.09 -22.07
C VAL A 51 -8.23 -30.78 -23.02
N GLU A 52 -8.68 -31.85 -23.69
CA GLU A 52 -7.85 -32.60 -24.66
C GLU A 52 -6.49 -33.07 -24.08
N ASN A 53 -6.48 -33.57 -22.83
CA ASN A 53 -5.27 -33.96 -22.08
C ASN A 53 -4.29 -32.81 -21.76
N VAL A 54 -4.69 -31.56 -21.96
CA VAL A 54 -3.93 -30.37 -21.56
C VAL A 54 -4.59 -29.70 -20.36
N THR A 55 -3.80 -29.42 -19.32
CA THR A 55 -4.26 -28.66 -18.16
C THR A 55 -4.27 -27.17 -18.51
N VAL A 56 -5.46 -26.56 -18.51
CA VAL A 56 -5.66 -25.14 -18.81
C VAL A 56 -6.32 -24.42 -17.64
N PRO A 57 -6.09 -23.11 -17.45
CA PRO A 57 -6.83 -22.32 -16.47
C PRO A 57 -8.33 -22.37 -16.74
N LYS A 58 -9.12 -22.69 -15.71
CA LYS A 58 -10.57 -22.76 -15.83
C LYS A 58 -11.13 -21.34 -16.00
N PRO A 59 -12.01 -21.09 -17.00
CA PRO A 59 -12.60 -19.78 -17.21
C PRO A 59 -13.55 -19.41 -16.07
N ARG A 60 -13.65 -18.10 -15.75
CA ARG A 60 -14.39 -17.57 -14.59
C ARG A 60 -15.85 -18.03 -14.53
N ASN A 61 -16.53 -18.14 -15.67
CA ASN A 61 -17.93 -18.55 -15.76
C ASN A 61 -18.17 -20.05 -15.47
N LYS A 62 -17.11 -20.86 -15.40
CA LYS A 62 -17.17 -22.29 -15.05
C LYS A 62 -16.67 -22.59 -13.64
N LEU A 63 -16.19 -21.59 -12.90
CA LEU A 63 -15.70 -21.80 -11.53
C LEU A 63 -16.85 -22.26 -10.63
N THR A 64 -16.58 -23.27 -9.81
CA THR A 64 -17.54 -23.67 -8.77
C THR A 64 -17.70 -22.54 -7.75
N LYS A 65 -18.73 -22.64 -6.90
CA LYS A 65 -18.92 -21.68 -5.81
C LYS A 65 -17.71 -21.67 -4.88
N GLU A 66 -17.18 -22.83 -4.55
CA GLU A 66 -16.02 -23.04 -3.67
C GLU A 66 -14.74 -22.45 -4.30
N GLU A 67 -14.53 -22.67 -5.60
CA GLU A 67 -13.38 -22.11 -6.34
C GLU A 67 -13.42 -20.57 -6.36
N ASN A 68 -14.60 -20.00 -6.57
CA ASN A 68 -14.81 -18.55 -6.51
C ASN A 68 -14.57 -18.00 -5.11
N GLU A 69 -15.06 -18.68 -4.06
CA GLU A 69 -14.83 -18.29 -2.67
C GLU A 69 -13.34 -18.29 -2.33
N LEU A 70 -12.61 -19.36 -2.66
CA LEU A 70 -11.16 -19.45 -2.45
C LEU A 70 -10.39 -18.37 -3.21
N SER A 71 -10.77 -18.10 -4.47
CA SER A 71 -10.19 -17.01 -5.24
C SER A 71 -10.44 -15.64 -4.60
N SER A 72 -11.61 -15.43 -3.99
CA SER A 72 -11.96 -14.19 -3.28
C SER A 72 -11.09 -14.00 -2.04
N PHE A 73 -10.89 -15.04 -1.23
CA PHE A 73 -10.01 -14.98 -0.06
C PHE A 73 -8.55 -14.71 -0.43
N ASN A 74 -8.04 -15.35 -1.47
CA ASN A 74 -6.72 -15.06 -2.01
C ASN A 74 -6.60 -13.58 -2.45
N GLY A 75 -7.62 -13.06 -3.16
CA GLY A 75 -7.66 -11.66 -3.57
C GLY A 75 -7.62 -10.68 -2.39
N LYS A 76 -8.36 -10.96 -1.31
CA LYS A 76 -8.32 -10.16 -0.07
C LYS A 76 -6.92 -10.17 0.56
N GLY A 77 -6.26 -11.33 0.60
CA GLY A 77 -4.92 -11.50 1.15
C GLY A 77 -3.87 -10.73 0.37
N ILE A 78 -3.86 -10.86 -0.96
CA ILE A 78 -2.97 -10.10 -1.85
C ILE A 78 -3.20 -8.60 -1.68
N ASN A 79 -4.45 -8.15 -1.64
CA ASN A 79 -4.76 -6.73 -1.45
C ASN A 79 -4.24 -6.22 -0.09
N ALA A 80 -4.39 -6.98 1.00
CA ALA A 80 -3.86 -6.62 2.31
C ALA A 80 -2.33 -6.48 2.31
N LEU A 81 -1.62 -7.48 1.74
CA LEU A 81 -0.16 -7.45 1.58
C LEU A 81 0.30 -6.28 0.71
N PHE A 82 -0.40 -6.02 -0.40
CA PHE A 82 -0.07 -4.92 -1.31
C PHE A 82 -0.25 -3.56 -0.62
N ASN A 83 -1.34 -3.35 0.13
CA ASN A 83 -1.54 -2.11 0.88
C ASN A 83 -0.49 -1.93 1.99
N ALA A 84 -0.12 -3.01 2.67
CA ALA A 84 0.92 -3.02 3.70
C ALA A 84 2.31 -2.63 3.16
N LEU A 85 2.58 -2.91 1.87
CA LEU A 85 3.86 -2.63 1.21
C LEU A 85 3.84 -1.33 0.37
N ASN A 86 2.69 -0.88 -0.13
CA ASN A 86 2.60 0.28 -1.01
C ASN A 86 2.49 1.60 -0.23
N GLN A 87 1.82 1.61 0.94
CA GLN A 87 1.81 2.79 1.80
C GLN A 87 3.19 3.10 2.39
N THR A 88 4.07 2.11 2.53
CA THR A 88 5.31 2.24 3.29
C THR A 88 6.42 2.96 2.55
N GLU A 89 6.51 2.83 1.23
CA GLU A 89 7.58 3.47 0.46
C GLU A 89 7.43 5.00 0.43
N PHE A 90 6.24 5.50 0.09
CA PHE A 90 5.99 6.95 0.10
C PHE A 90 5.96 7.49 1.54
N SER A 91 5.32 6.78 2.47
CA SER A 91 5.28 7.23 3.87
C SER A 91 6.67 7.25 4.51
N ARG A 92 7.53 6.26 4.25
CA ARG A 92 8.91 6.25 4.76
C ARG A 92 9.76 7.36 4.15
N TYR A 93 9.62 7.59 2.84
CA TYR A 93 10.24 8.74 2.17
C TYR A 93 9.79 10.05 2.82
N TYR A 94 8.48 10.21 3.03
CA TYR A 94 7.89 11.42 3.59
C TYR A 94 8.29 11.65 5.05
N THR A 95 8.29 10.62 5.90
CA THR A 95 8.77 10.71 7.29
C THR A 95 10.22 11.19 7.34
N ARG A 96 11.11 10.59 6.54
CA ARG A 96 12.52 11.05 6.49
C ARG A 96 12.66 12.49 6.01
N LEU A 97 11.84 12.90 5.03
CA LEU A 97 11.81 14.28 4.56
C LEU A 97 11.35 15.23 5.68
N GLN A 98 10.31 14.85 6.43
CA GLN A 98 9.80 15.61 7.56
C GLN A 98 10.86 15.77 8.66
N ASP A 99 11.60 14.69 8.98
CA ASP A 99 12.70 14.74 9.94
C ASP A 99 13.76 15.76 9.52
N ILE A 100 14.17 15.73 8.24
CA ILE A 100 15.13 16.69 7.68
C ILE A 100 14.60 18.12 7.77
N VAL A 101 13.36 18.35 7.36
CA VAL A 101 12.73 19.69 7.40
C VAL A 101 12.65 20.21 8.84
N ASN A 102 12.27 19.36 9.79
CA ASN A 102 12.20 19.70 11.21
C ASN A 102 13.59 20.00 11.78
N THR A 103 14.61 19.20 11.44
CA THR A 103 16.00 19.47 11.82
C THR A 103 16.48 20.82 11.26
N CYS A 104 16.24 21.11 9.99
CA CYS A 104 16.58 22.42 9.40
C CYS A 104 15.90 23.57 10.15
N ALA A 105 14.59 23.43 10.43
CA ALA A 105 13.85 24.45 11.17
C ALA A 105 14.41 24.70 12.58
N ASN A 106 14.79 23.63 13.29
CA ASN A 106 15.43 23.73 14.61
C ASN A 106 16.81 24.40 14.56
N LEU A 107 17.50 24.33 13.42
CA LEU A 107 18.77 25.03 13.18
C LEU A 107 18.58 26.48 12.70
N GLY A 108 17.34 26.97 12.66
CA GLY A 108 16.99 28.33 12.22
C GLY A 108 16.73 28.47 10.72
N GLU A 109 16.84 27.39 9.94
CA GLU A 109 16.57 27.38 8.50
C GLU A 109 15.17 26.83 8.21
N LYS A 110 14.19 27.72 8.13
CA LYS A 110 12.84 27.33 7.73
C LYS A 110 12.75 27.11 6.22
N ILE A 111 12.45 25.87 5.81
CA ILE A 111 12.19 25.52 4.41
C ILE A 111 10.72 25.81 4.10
N SER A 112 10.45 26.51 2.99
CA SER A 112 9.07 26.81 2.57
C SER A 112 8.37 25.61 1.92
N ASP A 113 7.05 25.53 2.08
CA ASP A 113 6.21 24.47 1.50
C ASP A 113 6.42 24.32 -0.01
N SER A 114 6.42 25.41 -0.78
CA SER A 114 6.69 25.37 -2.22
C SER A 114 8.02 24.68 -2.56
N LYS A 115 9.08 24.87 -1.76
CA LYS A 115 10.38 24.23 -1.98
C LYS A 115 10.30 22.73 -1.69
N ILE A 116 9.58 22.34 -0.63
CA ILE A 116 9.37 20.94 -0.24
C ILE A 116 8.50 20.23 -1.29
N VAL A 117 7.36 20.81 -1.66
CA VAL A 117 6.43 20.32 -2.69
C VAL A 117 7.16 20.05 -4.00
N ARG A 118 7.90 21.03 -4.52
CA ARG A 118 8.69 20.84 -5.75
C ARG A 118 9.72 19.72 -5.64
N LYS A 119 10.35 19.57 -4.48
CA LYS A 119 11.34 18.50 -4.25
C LYS A 119 10.66 17.14 -4.26
N ILE A 120 9.52 16.99 -3.58
CA ILE A 120 8.71 15.76 -3.58
C ILE A 120 8.34 15.38 -5.02
N LEU A 121 7.68 16.30 -5.74
CA LEU A 121 7.21 16.08 -7.12
C LEU A 121 8.34 15.65 -8.06
N ARG A 122 9.54 16.23 -7.93
CA ARG A 122 10.73 15.87 -8.74
C ARG A 122 11.32 14.50 -8.40
N THR A 123 11.18 14.03 -7.16
CA THR A 123 11.79 12.77 -6.70
C THR A 123 10.84 11.57 -6.74
N LEU A 124 9.55 11.78 -7.04
CA LEU A 124 8.57 10.69 -7.11
C LEU A 124 8.88 9.73 -8.27
N PRO A 125 8.75 8.40 -8.06
CA PRO A 125 8.91 7.40 -9.12
C PRO A 125 7.90 7.57 -10.27
N GLU A 126 8.24 7.09 -11.47
CA GLU A 126 7.40 7.25 -12.68
C GLU A 126 5.96 6.76 -12.53
N ARG A 127 5.72 5.72 -11.73
CA ARG A 127 4.36 5.22 -11.45
C ARG A 127 3.42 6.26 -10.81
N PHE A 128 3.96 7.33 -10.22
CA PHE A 128 3.17 8.44 -9.67
C PHE A 128 2.88 9.54 -10.70
N ARG A 129 3.44 9.48 -11.92
CA ARG A 129 3.27 10.52 -12.95
C ARG A 129 1.82 10.82 -13.29
N PRO A 130 0.92 9.83 -13.48
CA PRO A 130 -0.49 10.14 -13.74
C PRO A 130 -1.15 10.90 -12.58
N LYS A 131 -0.77 10.59 -11.33
CA LYS A 131 -1.28 11.26 -10.13
C LYS A 131 -0.74 12.67 -10.00
N VAL A 132 0.56 12.87 -10.25
CA VAL A 132 1.20 14.19 -10.24
C VAL A 132 0.54 15.10 -11.27
N ALA A 133 0.33 14.62 -12.50
CA ALA A 133 -0.34 15.40 -13.54
C ALA A 133 -1.75 15.82 -13.12
N ALA A 134 -2.53 14.93 -12.50
CA ALA A 134 -3.87 15.25 -12.01
C ALA A 134 -3.88 16.26 -10.83
N ILE A 135 -2.81 16.33 -10.04
CA ILE A 135 -2.68 17.32 -8.95
C ILE A 135 -2.31 18.68 -9.53
N GLU A 136 -1.35 18.70 -10.46
CA GLU A 136 -0.86 19.92 -11.12
C GLU A 136 -1.94 20.62 -11.97
N THR A 137 -2.94 19.88 -12.48
CA THR A 137 -4.08 20.48 -13.19
C THR A 137 -5.05 21.21 -12.26
N VAL A 138 -5.12 20.82 -10.98
CA VAL A 138 -6.03 21.42 -10.00
C VAL A 138 -5.41 22.65 -9.34
N LYS A 139 -4.11 22.60 -9.02
CA LYS A 139 -3.43 23.68 -8.29
C LYS A 139 -1.94 23.70 -8.60
N HIS A 140 -1.38 24.91 -8.75
CA HIS A 140 0.04 25.07 -9.05
C HIS A 140 0.91 24.63 -7.84
N PRO A 141 2.08 24.00 -8.04
CA PRO A 141 2.97 23.55 -6.96
C PRO A 141 3.40 24.62 -5.94
N ASP A 142 3.24 25.91 -6.27
CA ASP A 142 3.62 27.04 -5.40
C ASP A 142 2.55 27.45 -4.43
N GLU A 143 1.32 27.03 -4.68
CA GLU A 143 0.18 27.31 -3.85
C GLU A 143 -0.20 26.09 -3.00
N LEU A 144 0.33 24.91 -3.34
CA LEU A 144 0.12 23.67 -2.60
C LEU A 144 0.84 23.69 -1.25
N LYS A 145 0.12 23.28 -0.21
CA LYS A 145 0.73 22.90 1.07
C LYS A 145 1.23 21.47 1.00
N VAL A 146 2.23 21.17 1.82
CA VAL A 146 2.83 19.82 1.87
C VAL A 146 1.79 18.77 2.28
N GLU A 147 0.91 19.09 3.23
CA GLU A 147 -0.13 18.18 3.71
C GLU A 147 -1.19 17.90 2.64
N GLU A 148 -1.56 18.91 1.84
CA GLU A 148 -2.50 18.75 0.72
C GLU A 148 -1.93 17.79 -0.33
N LEU A 149 -0.65 17.96 -0.68
CA LEU A 149 0.04 17.08 -1.62
C LEU A 149 0.09 15.63 -1.11
N VAL A 150 0.48 15.45 0.15
CA VAL A 150 0.59 14.13 0.78
C VAL A 150 -0.75 13.43 0.84
N GLY A 151 -1.80 14.15 1.23
CA GLY A 151 -3.18 13.65 1.25
C GLY A 151 -3.61 13.19 -0.14
N ALA A 152 -3.36 14.00 -1.18
CA ALA A 152 -3.70 13.64 -2.56
C ALA A 152 -2.95 12.39 -3.06
N LEU A 153 -1.65 12.29 -2.77
CA LEU A 153 -0.82 11.14 -3.16
C LEU A 153 -1.21 9.85 -2.42
N GLN A 154 -1.75 9.95 -1.21
CA GLN A 154 -2.22 8.82 -0.41
C GLN A 154 -3.68 8.40 -0.70
N LEU A 155 -4.57 9.33 -1.09
CA LEU A 155 -6.00 9.09 -1.26
C LEU A 155 -6.39 8.51 -2.62
N MET A 156 -5.66 8.82 -3.69
CA MET A 156 -5.98 8.31 -5.03
C MET A 156 -5.47 6.88 -5.18
N LYS A 157 -6.36 5.89 -5.01
CA LYS A 157 -6.07 4.45 -5.21
C LYS A 157 -5.95 4.11 -6.69
#